data_AF-A0A9N9DNM7-F1
#
_entry.id   AF-A0A9N9DNM7-F1
#
_cell.length_a   1.000
_cell.length_b   1.000
_cell.length_c   1.000
_cell.angle_alpha   90.00
_cell.angle_beta   90.00
_cell.angle_gamma   90.00
#
_symmetry.space_group_name_H-M   'P 1'
#
loop_
_entity.id
_entity.type
_entity.pdbx_description
1 polymer ?
#
loop_
_entity_poly.entity_id
_entity_poly.type
_entity_poly.pdbx_seq_one_letter_code
_entity_poly.pdbx_strand_id
1 'polypeptide(L)'
;MTKNKERLFNTHKDEVIKNYMKANKNEKFPFAELSKLFLKEHVTLKAKQIAHRWWNKLDHRLSKVPIINEEKSYIKSWVESHQKARPIIQWNELQSEMKKKFGKFHSRNDLKNVWYSYKRYLSRGNNKNNIDNSKAKLSYILNDDDIYKYSS
;
A
#
# COMPACT_ATOMS: atom_id res chain seq x y z
N MET A 1 -29.35 0.05 20.07
CA MET A 1 -28.25 0.90 20.60
C MET A 1 -26.91 0.43 20.05
N THR A 2 -26.42 1.06 18.99
CA THR A 2 -25.08 0.79 18.42
C THR A 2 -24.03 1.35 19.38
N LYS A 3 -23.33 0.47 20.11
CA LYS A 3 -22.13 0.86 20.88
C LYS A 3 -21.16 1.53 19.91
N ASN A 4 -20.99 2.84 20.03
CA ASN A 4 -20.06 3.62 19.22
C ASN A 4 -18.65 3.17 19.63
N LYS A 5 -18.09 2.20 18.89
CA LYS A 5 -16.78 1.63 19.18
C LYS A 5 -15.75 2.73 18.96
N GLU A 6 -15.25 3.31 20.05
CA GLU A 6 -14.28 4.38 20.00
C GLU A 6 -13.12 3.98 19.07
N ARG A 7 -12.71 4.90 18.19
CA ARG A 7 -11.63 4.61 17.24
C ARG A 7 -10.38 4.25 18.02
N LEU A 8 -9.74 3.14 17.63
CA LEU A 8 -8.52 2.63 18.27
C LEU A 8 -7.44 3.71 18.43
N PHE A 9 -7.30 4.57 17.41
CA PHE A 9 -6.46 5.77 17.45
C PHE A 9 -7.32 7.01 17.21
N ASN A 10 -7.06 8.05 17.98
CA ASN A 10 -7.65 9.38 17.85
C ASN A 10 -6.52 10.43 17.93
N THR A 11 -6.84 11.70 17.72
CA THR A 11 -5.86 12.80 17.69
C THR A 11 -5.05 12.89 18.99
N HIS A 12 -5.70 12.75 20.13
CA HIS A 12 -5.05 12.80 21.44
C HIS A 12 -4.01 11.68 21.61
N LYS A 13 -4.38 10.42 21.32
CA LYS A 13 -3.46 9.27 21.36
C LYS A 13 -2.29 9.47 20.39
N ASP A 14 -2.54 10.01 19.19
CA ASP A 14 -1.51 10.31 18.21
C ASP A 14 -0.52 11.38 18.71
N GLU A 15 -0.99 12.39 19.44
CA GLU A 15 -0.15 13.44 20.04
C GLU A 15 0.72 12.90 21.17
N VAL A 16 0.15 12.09 22.07
CA VAL A 16 0.90 11.42 23.14
C VAL A 16 2.05 10.60 22.54
N ILE A 17 1.77 9.79 21.51
CA ILE A 17 2.79 8.99 20.83
C ILE A 17 3.87 9.89 20.21
N LYS A 18 3.49 10.97 19.52
CA LYS A 18 4.47 11.90 18.89
C LYS A 18 5.38 12.56 19.93
N ASN A 19 4.80 13.07 20.99
CA ASN A 19 5.54 13.78 22.04
C ASN A 19 6.51 12.84 22.74
N TYR A 20 6.05 11.62 23.06
CA TYR A 20 6.91 10.59 23.65
C TYR A 20 8.09 10.24 22.74
N MET A 21 7.84 9.97 21.45
CA MET A 21 8.90 9.61 20.50
C MET A 21 9.90 10.74 20.26
N LYS A 22 9.45 12.00 20.35
CA LYS A 22 10.33 13.17 20.23
C LYS A 22 11.22 13.34 21.47
N ALA A 23 10.69 13.09 22.66
CA ALA A 23 11.41 13.21 23.93
C ALA A 23 12.38 12.03 24.17
N ASN A 24 12.01 10.82 23.73
CA ASN A 24 12.70 9.57 24.05
C ASN A 24 13.36 8.94 22.81
N LYS A 25 14.10 9.72 22.02
CA LYS A 25 14.68 9.26 20.73
C LYS A 25 15.65 8.07 20.87
N ASN A 26 16.28 7.93 22.04
CA ASN A 26 17.27 6.89 22.34
C ASN A 26 16.67 5.71 23.13
N GLU A 27 15.37 5.72 23.40
CA GLU A 27 14.72 4.62 24.11
C GLU A 27 14.81 3.33 23.28
N LYS A 28 15.22 2.24 23.91
CA LYS A 28 15.46 0.95 23.24
C LYS A 28 14.15 0.27 22.86
N PHE A 29 13.11 0.42 23.69
CA PHE A 29 11.80 -0.22 23.49
C PHE A 29 10.63 0.77 23.60
N PRO A 30 10.60 1.83 22.77
CA PRO A 30 9.70 2.97 22.99
C PRO A 30 8.22 2.58 22.89
N PHE A 31 7.89 1.61 22.03
CA PHE A 31 6.51 1.15 21.86
C PHE A 31 6.02 0.28 23.02
N ALA A 32 6.92 -0.44 23.70
CA ALA A 32 6.58 -1.23 24.88
C ALA A 32 6.28 -0.31 26.06
N GLU A 33 7.11 0.72 26.27
CA GLU A 33 6.89 1.73 27.29
C GLU A 33 5.62 2.55 27.03
N LEU A 34 5.38 2.97 25.79
CA LEU A 34 4.11 3.61 25.42
C LEU A 34 2.90 2.72 25.71
N SER A 35 3.01 1.40 25.46
CA SER A 35 1.93 0.45 25.76
C SER A 35 1.64 0.38 27.26
N LYS A 36 2.68 0.41 28.12
CA LYS A 36 2.53 0.48 29.57
C LYS A 36 1.94 1.82 30.02
N LEU A 37 2.35 2.93 29.41
CA LEU A 37 1.84 4.27 29.72
C LEU A 37 0.33 4.34 29.48
N PHE A 38 -0.13 3.91 28.30
CA PHE A 38 -1.56 3.86 27.99
C PHE A 38 -2.34 2.93 28.93
N LEU A 39 -1.74 1.81 29.35
CA LEU A 39 -2.38 0.91 30.31
C LEU A 39 -2.63 1.58 31.68
N LYS A 40 -1.71 2.45 32.15
CA LYS A 40 -1.91 3.23 33.39
C LYS A 40 -3.08 4.21 33.28
N GLU A 41 -3.38 4.68 32.08
CA GLU A 41 -4.54 5.53 31.76
C GLU A 41 -5.80 4.72 31.43
N HIS A 42 -5.83 3.41 31.74
CA HIS A 42 -6.92 2.49 31.40
C HIS A 42 -7.21 2.36 29.89
N VAL A 43 -6.22 2.65 29.03
CA VAL A 43 -6.29 2.51 27.57
C VAL A 43 -5.50 1.29 27.12
N THR A 44 -6.20 0.29 26.58
CA THR A 44 -5.56 -0.93 26.06
C THR A 44 -5.01 -0.73 24.65
N LEU A 45 -3.76 -0.27 24.52
CA LEU A 45 -3.01 -0.23 23.26
C LEU A 45 -1.81 -1.15 23.30
N LYS A 46 -1.75 -2.10 22.36
CA LYS A 46 -0.61 -3.02 22.22
C LYS A 46 0.56 -2.31 21.54
N ALA A 47 1.78 -2.58 21.98
CA ALA A 47 3.01 -2.06 21.36
C ALA A 47 3.05 -2.21 19.82
N LYS A 48 2.58 -3.35 19.29
CA LYS A 48 2.48 -3.59 17.84
C LYS A 48 1.55 -2.60 17.11
N GLN A 49 0.43 -2.23 17.73
CA GLN A 49 -0.50 -1.26 17.16
C GLN A 49 0.13 0.13 17.13
N ILE A 50 0.81 0.50 18.21
CA ILE A 50 1.52 1.79 18.34
C ILE A 50 2.64 1.88 17.30
N ALA A 51 3.48 0.84 17.20
CA ALA A 51 4.54 0.76 16.20
C ALA A 51 3.99 0.88 14.77
N HIS A 52 2.91 0.17 14.46
CA HIS A 52 2.26 0.26 13.15
C HIS A 52 1.71 1.67 12.87
N ARG A 53 1.10 2.32 13.87
CA ARG A 53 0.60 3.69 13.74
C ARG A 53 1.75 4.68 13.51
N TRP A 54 2.84 4.54 14.27
CA TRP A 54 4.03 5.37 14.14
C TRP A 54 4.65 5.30 12.75
N TRP A 55 5.05 4.09 12.32
CA TRP A 55 5.80 3.89 11.07
C TRP A 55 5.01 4.22 9.80
N ASN A 56 3.68 4.29 9.88
CA ASN A 56 2.83 4.53 8.71
C ASN A 56 2.15 5.90 8.71
N LYS A 57 2.06 6.59 9.85
CA LYS A 57 1.28 7.85 9.93
C LYS A 57 1.88 8.94 10.80
N LEU A 58 2.60 8.62 11.88
CA LEU A 58 2.99 9.62 12.88
C LEU A 58 4.45 10.04 12.81
N ASP A 59 5.33 9.20 12.24
CA ASP A 59 6.74 9.54 12.08
C ASP A 59 6.88 10.82 11.25
N HIS A 60 7.45 11.86 11.86
CA HIS A 60 7.64 13.18 11.28
C HIS A 60 8.47 13.20 9.99
N ARG A 61 9.27 12.15 9.74
CA ARG A 61 10.03 12.01 8.50
C ARG A 61 9.15 11.62 7.32
N LEU A 62 7.94 11.11 7.58
CA LEU A 62 7.03 10.68 6.52
C LEU A 62 6.55 11.86 5.70
N SER A 63 6.59 11.70 4.37
CA SER A 63 5.94 12.62 3.45
C SER A 63 4.43 12.61 3.67
N LYS A 64 3.84 13.80 3.86
CA LYS A 64 2.38 13.98 3.88
C LYS A 64 1.79 14.20 2.48
N VAL A 65 2.66 14.40 1.49
CA VAL A 65 2.26 14.64 0.10
C VAL A 65 1.89 13.29 -0.54
N PRO A 66 0.77 13.21 -1.28
CA PRO A 66 0.41 12.02 -2.04
C PRO A 66 1.50 11.59 -3.02
N ILE A 67 1.58 10.28 -3.29
CA ILE A 67 2.47 9.73 -4.31
C ILE A 67 1.96 10.17 -5.69
N ILE A 68 2.79 10.90 -6.44
CA ILE A 68 2.47 11.40 -7.79
C ILE A 68 2.68 10.32 -8.86
N ASN A 69 2.32 10.60 -10.11
CA ASN A 69 2.32 9.57 -11.17
C ASN A 69 3.74 9.11 -11.54
N GLU A 70 4.71 10.02 -11.57
CA GLU A 70 6.12 9.74 -11.81
C GLU A 70 6.67 8.80 -10.73
N GLU A 71 6.33 9.07 -9.47
CA GLU A 71 6.68 8.22 -8.32
C GLU A 71 6.01 6.84 -8.43
N LYS A 72 4.72 6.78 -8.80
CA LYS A 72 4.01 5.51 -9.01
C LYS A 72 4.67 4.67 -10.11
N SER A 73 5.04 5.29 -11.23
CA SER A 73 5.73 4.61 -12.34
C SER A 73 7.07 4.06 -11.88
N TYR A 74 7.84 4.85 -11.15
CA TYR A 74 9.11 4.38 -10.58
C TYR A 74 8.95 3.20 -9.63
N ILE A 75 7.97 3.25 -8.71
CA ILE A 75 7.67 2.14 -7.79
C ILE A 75 7.38 0.85 -8.57
N LYS A 76 6.57 0.92 -9.62
CA LYS A 76 6.23 -0.25 -10.45
C LYS A 76 7.47 -0.83 -11.11
N SER A 77 8.22 0.00 -11.84
CA SER A 77 9.42 -0.44 -12.56
C SER A 77 10.48 -1.00 -11.60
N TRP A 78 10.67 -0.36 -10.45
CA TRP A 78 11.60 -0.85 -9.42
C TRP A 78 11.18 -2.23 -8.93
N VAL A 79 9.91 -2.41 -8.53
CA VAL A 79 9.42 -3.71 -8.02
C VAL A 79 9.50 -4.80 -9.09
N GLU A 80 9.10 -4.52 -10.33
CA GLU A 80 9.18 -5.47 -11.45
C GLU A 80 10.63 -5.91 -11.73
N SER A 81 11.59 -4.97 -11.70
CA SER A 81 13.01 -5.29 -11.85
C SER A 81 13.55 -6.12 -10.68
N HIS A 82 13.19 -5.75 -9.44
CA HIS A 82 13.67 -6.41 -8.23
C HIS A 82 13.11 -7.83 -8.12
N GLN A 83 11.87 -8.05 -8.54
CA GLN A 83 11.24 -9.38 -8.54
C GLN A 83 11.89 -10.38 -9.51
N LYS A 84 12.57 -9.91 -10.56
CA LYS A 84 13.35 -10.80 -11.45
C LYS A 84 14.55 -11.42 -10.74
N ALA A 85 15.14 -10.70 -9.78
CA ALA A 85 16.32 -11.15 -9.04
C ALA A 85 15.98 -11.77 -7.68
N ARG A 86 14.89 -11.32 -7.02
CA ARG A 86 14.51 -11.74 -5.67
C ARG A 86 13.00 -11.91 -5.52
N PRO A 87 12.51 -13.03 -4.95
CA PRO A 87 11.06 -13.26 -4.82
C PRO A 87 10.40 -12.34 -3.78
N ILE A 88 11.15 -11.87 -2.78
CA ILE A 88 10.63 -11.06 -1.67
C ILE A 88 10.97 -9.58 -1.89
N ILE A 89 9.95 -8.73 -1.89
CA ILE A 89 10.10 -7.28 -2.05
C ILE A 89 10.57 -6.65 -0.73
N GLN A 90 11.75 -6.03 -0.75
CA GLN A 90 12.30 -5.29 0.39
C GLN A 90 11.78 -3.86 0.42
N TRP A 91 10.61 -3.65 1.04
CA TRP A 91 9.95 -2.33 1.05
C TRP A 91 10.75 -1.21 1.74
N ASN A 92 11.62 -1.56 2.70
CA ASN A 92 12.56 -0.64 3.35
C ASN A 92 13.64 -0.14 2.37
N GLU A 93 14.10 -1.01 1.47
CA GLU A 93 15.05 -0.67 0.42
C GLU A 93 14.40 0.29 -0.57
N LEU A 94 13.22 -0.07 -1.11
CA LEU A 94 12.46 0.81 -1.99
C LEU A 94 12.14 2.16 -1.34
N GLN A 95 11.80 2.18 -0.05
CA GLN A 95 11.57 3.42 0.69
C GLN A 95 12.82 4.32 0.71
N SER A 96 14.01 3.72 0.85
CA SER A 96 15.28 4.44 0.81
C SER A 96 15.58 4.97 -0.59
N GLU A 97 15.34 4.17 -1.62
CA GLU A 97 15.48 4.58 -3.03
C GLU A 97 14.52 5.71 -3.43
N MET A 98 13.27 5.65 -2.96
CA MET A 98 12.29 6.74 -3.12
C MET A 98 12.80 8.05 -2.52
N LYS A 99 13.39 8.00 -1.32
CA LYS A 99 13.97 9.18 -0.67
C LYS A 99 15.18 9.70 -1.46
N LYS A 100 16.07 8.83 -1.94
CA LYS A 100 17.23 9.23 -2.75
C LYS A 100 16.82 9.91 -4.05
N LYS A 101 15.82 9.36 -4.75
CA LYS A 101 15.41 9.84 -6.08
C LYS A 101 14.49 11.06 -6.03
N PHE A 102 13.55 11.12 -5.09
CA PHE A 102 12.49 12.15 -5.06
C PHE A 102 12.57 13.06 -3.83
N GLY A 103 13.52 12.83 -2.91
CA GLY A 103 13.61 13.57 -1.65
C GLY A 103 12.49 13.26 -0.65
N LYS A 104 11.56 12.34 -0.99
CA LYS A 104 10.35 12.05 -0.20
C LYS A 104 10.43 10.69 0.48
N PHE A 105 10.20 10.68 1.78
CA PHE A 105 10.18 9.45 2.57
C PHE A 105 8.73 8.98 2.76
N HIS A 106 8.16 8.33 1.75
CA HIS A 106 6.80 7.78 1.82
C HIS A 106 6.72 6.59 2.75
N SER A 107 5.56 6.31 3.36
CA SER A 107 5.43 5.15 4.23
C SER A 107 5.53 3.85 3.43
N ARG A 108 6.04 2.78 4.06
CA ARG A 108 6.07 1.44 3.45
C ARG A 108 4.67 0.98 3.03
N ASN A 109 3.63 1.41 3.75
CA ASN A 109 2.26 1.10 3.41
C ASN A 109 1.79 1.80 2.12
N ASP A 110 2.20 3.04 1.90
CA ASP A 110 1.86 3.76 0.66
C ASP A 110 2.50 3.10 -0.57
N LEU A 111 3.77 2.69 -0.46
CA LEU A 111 4.48 1.96 -1.51
C LEU A 111 3.78 0.62 -1.83
N LYS A 112 3.42 -0.14 -0.79
CA LYS A 112 2.63 -1.36 -0.91
C LYS A 112 1.29 -1.09 -1.60
N ASN A 113 0.57 -0.05 -1.19
CA ASN A 113 -0.72 0.29 -1.75
C ASN A 113 -0.63 0.59 -3.25
N VAL A 114 0.40 1.31 -3.70
CA VAL A 114 0.64 1.55 -5.13
C VAL A 114 0.82 0.23 -5.87
N TRP A 115 1.73 -0.63 -5.40
CA TRP A 115 2.03 -1.90 -6.05
C TRP A 115 0.83 -2.84 -6.08
N TYR A 116 0.17 -3.09 -4.95
CA TYR A 116 -0.95 -4.02 -4.90
C TYR A 116 -2.18 -3.48 -5.66
N SER A 117 -2.38 -2.16 -5.70
CA SER A 117 -3.42 -1.58 -6.56
C SER A 117 -3.12 -1.81 -8.03
N TYR A 118 -1.86 -1.66 -8.44
CA TYR A 118 -1.42 -1.97 -9.80
C TYR A 118 -1.56 -3.46 -10.14
N LYS A 119 -1.17 -4.37 -9.23
CA LYS A 119 -1.36 -5.81 -9.43
C LYS A 119 -2.84 -6.19 -9.58
N ARG A 120 -3.73 -5.60 -8.78
CA ARG A 120 -5.19 -5.79 -8.91
C ARG A 120 -5.73 -5.25 -10.23
N TYR A 121 -5.18 -4.14 -10.71
CA TYR A 121 -5.52 -3.59 -12.01
C TYR A 121 -5.11 -4.55 -13.14
N LEU A 122 -3.88 -5.06 -13.12
CA LEU A 122 -3.39 -6.03 -14.12
C LEU A 122 -4.21 -7.32 -14.13
N SER A 123 -4.54 -7.87 -12.96
CA SER A 123 -5.36 -9.10 -12.89
C SER A 123 -6.77 -8.90 -13.46
N ARG A 124 -7.34 -7.69 -13.30
CA ARG A 124 -8.64 -7.34 -13.89
C ARG A 124 -8.53 -7.12 -15.40
N GLY A 125 -7.46 -6.48 -15.87
CA GLY A 125 -7.18 -6.28 -17.29
C GLY A 125 -6.98 -7.60 -18.03
N ASN A 126 -6.26 -8.55 -17.44
CA ASN A 126 -6.07 -9.88 -18.03
C ASN A 126 -7.39 -10.67 -18.16
N ASN A 127 -8.29 -10.55 -17.18
CA ASN A 127 -9.62 -11.17 -17.29
C ASN A 127 -10.49 -10.48 -18.35
N LYS A 128 -10.40 -9.14 -18.48
CA LYS A 128 -11.17 -8.39 -19.48
C LYS A 128 -10.66 -8.67 -20.89
N ASN A 129 -9.35 -8.66 -21.10
CA ASN A 129 -8.71 -9.03 -22.36
C ASN A 129 -9.03 -10.48 -22.77
N ASN A 130 -9.12 -11.42 -21.82
CA ASN A 130 -9.56 -12.79 -22.14
C ASN A 130 -11.04 -12.87 -22.53
N ILE A 131 -11.91 -12.05 -21.93
CA ILE A 131 -13.33 -11.98 -22.29
C ILE A 131 -13.52 -11.28 -23.64
N ASP A 132 -12.81 -10.19 -23.89
CA ASP A 132 -12.89 -9.44 -25.14
C ASP A 132 -12.30 -10.24 -26.30
N ASN A 133 -11.21 -10.99 -26.07
CA ASN A 133 -10.60 -11.87 -27.07
C ASN A 133 -11.45 -13.14 -27.32
N SER A 134 -12.11 -13.70 -26.29
CA SER A 134 -13.06 -14.80 -26.49
C SER A 134 -14.35 -14.36 -27.19
N LYS A 135 -14.85 -13.14 -26.91
CA LYS A 135 -15.94 -12.51 -27.67
C LYS A 135 -15.57 -12.21 -29.12
N ALA A 136 -14.38 -11.66 -29.36
CA ALA A 136 -13.89 -11.39 -30.72
C ALA A 136 -13.72 -12.69 -31.51
N LYS A 137 -13.25 -13.77 -30.87
CA LYS A 137 -13.14 -15.11 -31.46
C LYS A 137 -14.51 -15.72 -31.76
N LEU A 138 -15.49 -15.58 -30.86
CA LEU A 138 -16.88 -16.02 -31.09
C LEU A 138 -17.56 -15.21 -32.20
N SER A 139 -17.35 -13.89 -32.28
CA SER A 139 -17.89 -13.09 -33.38
C SER A 139 -17.26 -13.44 -34.73
N TYR A 140 -15.98 -13.82 -34.76
CA TYR A 140 -15.33 -14.28 -35.99
C TYR A 140 -15.94 -15.61 -36.46
N ILE A 141 -16.16 -16.55 -35.53
CA ILE A 141 -16.76 -17.87 -35.83
C ILE A 141 -18.24 -17.74 -36.25
N LEU A 142 -19.00 -16.82 -35.67
CA LEU A 142 -20.42 -16.60 -36.00
C LEU A 142 -20.65 -15.79 -37.29
N ASN A 143 -19.61 -15.22 -37.88
CA ASN A 143 -19.69 -14.44 -39.12
C ASN A 143 -19.31 -15.25 -40.38
N ASP A 144 -18.86 -16.51 -40.23
CA ASP A 144 -18.45 -17.38 -41.36
C ASP A 144 -19.59 -18.26 -41.91
N ASP A 145 -20.79 -18.23 -41.32
CA ASP A 145 -21.95 -19.01 -41.79
C ASP A 145 -22.75 -18.34 -42.94
N ASP A 146 -22.29 -17.22 -43.51
CA ASP A 146 -23.02 -16.46 -44.55
C ASP A 146 -22.29 -16.30 -45.90
N ILE A 147 -21.30 -17.15 -46.22
CA ILE A 147 -20.64 -17.14 -47.54
C ILE A 147 -20.72 -18.51 -48.23
N TYR A 148 -21.94 -18.98 -48.50
CA TYR A 148 -22.22 -19.82 -49.68
C TYR A 148 -23.62 -19.53 -50.21
N LYS A 149 -23.78 -18.36 -50.84
CA LYS A 149 -24.82 -18.17 -51.85
C LYS A 149 -24.23 -17.49 -53.09
N TYR A 150 -24.33 -18.24 -54.19
CA TYR A 150 -24.23 -17.91 -55.61
C TYR A 150 -23.01 -18.42 -56.41
N SER A 151 -23.40 -18.97 -57.58
CA SER A 151 -22.66 -19.39 -58.79
C SER A 151 -22.52 -20.92 -58.91
N SER A 152 -23.26 -21.65 -59.76
CA SER A 152 -24.22 -21.33 -60.84
C SER A 152 -25.23 -22.47 -60.98
#